data_AF-A0A359HAK1-F1
#
_entry.id   AF-A0A359HAK1-F1
#
_cell.length_a   1.000
_cell.length_b   1.000
_cell.length_c   1.000
_cell.angle_alpha   90.00
_cell.angle_beta   90.00
_cell.angle_gamma   90.00
#
_symmetry.space_group_name_H-M   'P 1'
#
loop_
_entity.id
_entity.type
_entity.pdbx_description
1 polymer ?
#
loop_
_entity_poly.entity_id
_entity_poly.type
_entity_poly.pdbx_seq_one_letter_code
_entity_poly.pdbx_strand_id
1 'polypeptide(L)'
;MQIIFRIVTVAFLFCKGSGSKKARELFMLCRRYTAQEALDMKLINMVVPLERIDQEADRWCEEILALRPGCIEVLKTSFDMEIDYLAGSLGKLSGLMYPDWFTGLEIKEDQQAFFEKRKPRFWKSRIKKL
;
A
#
# COMPACT_ATOMS: atom_id res chain seq x y z
N MET A 1 -7.18 2.29 -16.04
CA MET A 1 -6.04 1.62 -15.36
C MET A 1 -6.48 1.27 -13.94
N GLN A 2 -6.44 -0.01 -13.53
CA GLN A 2 -6.87 -0.45 -12.19
C GLN A 2 -5.63 -0.63 -11.29
N ILE A 3 -5.61 0.03 -10.14
CA ILE A 3 -4.50 -0.06 -9.18
C ILE A 3 -4.72 -1.29 -8.28
N ILE A 4 -3.69 -2.12 -8.11
CA ILE A 4 -3.69 -3.29 -7.22
C ILE A 4 -2.65 -3.04 -6.12
N PHE A 5 -3.09 -2.84 -4.88
CA PHE A 5 -2.20 -2.80 -3.72
C PHE A 5 -2.03 -4.20 -3.11
N ARG A 6 -0.79 -4.59 -2.78
CA ARG A 6 -0.46 -5.82 -2.06
C ARG A 6 0.13 -5.44 -0.70
N ILE A 7 -0.42 -6.04 0.35
CA ILE A 7 -0.49 -5.60 1.75
C ILE A 7 0.79 -6.05 2.48
N VAL A 8 1.47 -5.24 3.31
CA VAL A 8 1.30 -5.18 4.79
C VAL A 8 1.72 -3.83 5.39
N THR A 9 2.58 -3.03 4.74
CA THR A 9 3.27 -1.90 5.42
C THR A 9 2.48 -0.58 5.40
N VAL A 10 1.54 -0.40 4.48
CA VAL A 10 0.92 0.91 4.20
C VAL A 10 -0.41 1.18 4.91
N ALA A 11 -1.02 0.20 5.58
CA ALA A 11 -2.41 0.30 6.05
C ALA A 11 -2.71 1.47 7.00
N PHE A 12 -1.73 1.88 7.80
CA PHE A 12 -1.92 2.94 8.79
C PHE A 12 -1.75 4.35 8.21
N LEU A 13 -0.82 4.53 7.26
CA LEU A 13 -0.67 5.78 6.49
C LEU A 13 -1.98 6.12 5.76
N PHE A 14 -2.65 5.10 5.23
CA PHE A 14 -3.94 5.24 4.57
C PHE A 14 -5.06 5.67 5.52
N CYS A 15 -5.04 5.23 6.78
CA CYS A 15 -6.04 5.66 7.77
C CYS A 15 -5.98 7.16 8.05
N LYS A 16 -4.79 7.78 8.03
CA LYS A 16 -4.63 9.23 8.23
C LYS A 16 -5.17 10.05 7.06
N GLY A 17 -4.95 9.61 5.82
CA GLY A 17 -5.42 10.31 4.62
C GLY A 17 -6.90 10.06 4.31
N SER A 18 -7.27 8.79 4.15
CA SER A 18 -8.57 8.34 3.62
C SER A 18 -9.63 8.08 4.71
N GLY A 19 -9.23 8.08 5.98
CA GLY A 19 -10.05 7.68 7.11
C GLY A 19 -10.08 6.16 7.32
N SER A 20 -10.35 5.75 8.57
CA SER A 20 -10.26 4.35 9.01
C SER A 20 -11.26 3.41 8.31
N LYS A 21 -12.44 3.90 7.94
CA LYS A 21 -13.48 3.09 7.27
C LYS A 21 -13.04 2.65 5.88
N LYS A 22 -12.57 3.59 5.08
CA LYS A 22 -12.20 3.34 3.67
C LYS A 22 -10.87 2.61 3.57
N ALA A 23 -9.93 2.90 4.47
CA ALA A 23 -8.72 2.10 4.62
C ALA A 23 -9.04 0.62 4.93
N ARG A 24 -9.92 0.34 5.91
CA ARG A 24 -10.31 -1.06 6.21
C ARG A 24 -10.94 -1.76 5.02
N GLU A 25 -11.82 -1.08 4.28
CA GLU A 25 -12.41 -1.64 3.05
C GLU A 25 -11.32 -2.03 2.04
N LEU A 26 -10.38 -1.12 1.76
CA LEU A 26 -9.29 -1.33 0.81
C LEU A 26 -8.42 -2.53 1.20
N PHE A 27 -7.96 -2.59 2.46
CA PHE A 27 -7.04 -3.63 2.93
C PHE A 27 -7.73 -4.97 3.21
N MET A 28 -9.01 -4.99 3.60
CA MET A 28 -9.70 -6.25 3.90
C MET A 28 -10.35 -6.89 2.68
N LEU A 29 -10.80 -6.08 1.71
CA LEU A 29 -11.55 -6.58 0.55
C LEU A 29 -10.71 -6.66 -0.73
N CYS A 30 -9.52 -6.03 -0.77
CA CYS A 30 -8.60 -6.04 -1.91
C CYS A 30 -9.30 -5.76 -3.26
N ARG A 31 -10.27 -4.84 -3.26
CA ARG A 31 -11.03 -4.47 -4.45
C ARG A 31 -10.18 -3.63 -5.40
N ARG A 32 -10.59 -3.61 -6.67
CA ARG A 32 -10.01 -2.73 -7.70
C ARG A 32 -10.77 -1.41 -7.70
N TYR A 33 -10.02 -0.33 -7.75
CA TYR A 33 -10.55 1.04 -7.81
C TYR A 33 -10.09 1.70 -9.11
N THR A 34 -10.94 2.58 -9.62
CA THR A 34 -10.63 3.48 -10.73
C THR A 34 -9.67 4.58 -10.28
N ALA A 35 -9.05 5.28 -11.23
CA ALA A 35 -8.18 6.41 -10.91
C ALA A 35 -8.93 7.51 -10.15
N GLN A 36 -10.17 7.80 -10.53
CA GLN A 36 -10.97 8.81 -9.85
C GLN A 36 -11.30 8.42 -8.41
N GLU A 37 -11.72 7.18 -8.17
CA GLU A 37 -11.96 6.70 -6.80
C GLU A 37 -10.68 6.74 -5.96
N ALA A 38 -9.53 6.42 -6.55
CA ALA A 38 -8.24 6.53 -5.88
C ALA A 38 -7.89 7.98 -5.51
N LEU A 39 -8.24 8.96 -6.35
CA LEU A 39 -8.10 10.39 -6.06
C LEU A 39 -9.02 10.82 -4.92
N ASP A 40 -10.29 10.40 -4.95
CA ASP A 40 -11.27 10.70 -3.90
C ASP A 40 -10.87 10.09 -2.55
N MET A 41 -10.22 8.92 -2.59
CA MET A 41 -9.64 8.23 -1.43
C MET A 41 -8.29 8.83 -1.00
N LYS A 42 -7.77 9.85 -1.70
CA LYS A 42 -6.46 10.50 -1.45
C LYS A 42 -5.26 9.55 -1.57
N LEU A 43 -5.36 8.58 -2.47
CA LEU A 43 -4.27 7.62 -2.76
C LEU A 43 -3.33 8.13 -3.84
N ILE A 44 -3.85 8.98 -4.71
CA ILE A 44 -3.11 9.66 -5.76
C ILE A 44 -3.44 11.15 -5.68
N ASN A 45 -2.51 11.98 -6.14
CA ASN A 45 -2.67 13.43 -6.03
C ASN A 45 -3.43 14.05 -7.21
N MET A 46 -3.35 13.44 -8.40
CA MET A 46 -4.01 13.94 -9.61
C MET A 46 -4.30 12.81 -10.60
N VAL A 47 -5.33 12.99 -11.42
CA VAL A 47 -5.67 12.12 -12.55
C VAL A 47 -5.55 12.93 -13.83
N VAL A 48 -4.69 12.47 -14.75
CA VAL A 48 -4.52 13.07 -16.08
C VAL A 48 -4.70 12.01 -17.18
N PRO A 49 -5.03 12.41 -18.42
CA PRO A 49 -5.01 11.50 -19.57
C PRO A 49 -3.64 10.84 -19.73
N LEU A 50 -3.61 9.61 -20.25
CA LEU A 50 -2.39 8.80 -20.36
C LEU A 50 -1.30 9.53 -21.16
N GLU A 51 -1.71 10.27 -22.19
CA GLU A 51 -0.84 11.00 -23.11
C GLU A 51 -0.17 12.21 -22.46
N ARG A 52 -0.62 12.62 -21.27
CA ARG A 52 -0.12 13.79 -20.53
C ARG A 52 0.59 13.45 -19.23
N ILE A 53 0.77 12.15 -18.91
CA ILE A 53 1.40 11.74 -17.65
C ILE A 53 2.82 12.31 -17.53
N ASP A 54 3.62 12.18 -18.58
CA ASP A 54 5.02 12.64 -18.55
C ASP A 54 5.09 14.17 -18.43
N GLN A 55 4.23 14.89 -19.15
CA GLN A 55 4.15 16.35 -19.10
C GLN A 55 3.78 16.87 -17.69
N GLU A 56 2.81 16.22 -17.03
CA GLU A 56 2.44 16.62 -15.67
C GLU A 56 3.53 16.25 -14.65
N ALA A 57 4.22 15.13 -14.84
CA ALA A 57 5.34 14.75 -13.98
C ALA A 57 6.52 15.74 -14.11
N ASP A 58 6.88 16.14 -15.34
CA ASP A 58 7.92 17.14 -15.60
C ASP A 58 7.57 18.47 -14.95
N ARG A 59 6.32 18.93 -15.11
CA ARG A 59 5.83 20.14 -14.46
C ARG A 59 6.01 20.11 -12.94
N TRP A 60 5.69 18.99 -12.29
CA TRP A 60 5.88 18.84 -10.84
C TRP A 60 7.36 18.87 -10.46
N CYS A 61 8.23 18.25 -11.26
CA CYS A 61 9.67 18.30 -11.05
C CYS A 61 10.19 19.74 -11.16
N GLU A 62 9.75 20.50 -12.16
CA GLU A 62 10.09 21.92 -12.33
C GLU A 62 9.62 22.77 -11.13
N GLU A 63 8.38 22.57 -10.68
CA GLU A 63 7.83 23.25 -9.50
C GLU A 63 8.65 22.95 -8.23
N ILE A 64 9.08 21.70 -8.03
CA ILE A 64 9.92 21.31 -6.89
C ILE A 64 11.34 21.87 -7.01
N LEU A 65 11.93 21.85 -8.21
CA LEU A 65 13.28 22.36 -8.46
C LEU A 65 13.39 23.88 -8.28
N ALA A 66 12.27 24.61 -8.38
CA ALA A 66 12.20 26.04 -8.06
C ALA A 66 12.24 26.34 -6.55
N LEU A 67 12.10 25.33 -5.68
CA LEU A 67 12.09 25.48 -4.22
C LEU A 67 13.49 25.35 -3.61
N ARG A 68 13.65 25.80 -2.35
CA ARG A 68 14.92 25.71 -1.64
C ARG A 68 15.28 24.23 -1.36
N PRO A 69 16.44 23.73 -1.81
CA PRO A 69 16.80 22.32 -1.66
C PRO A 69 16.86 21.86 -0.20
N GLY A 70 17.46 22.65 0.70
CA GLY A 70 17.52 22.31 2.13
C GLY A 70 16.15 22.21 2.81
N CYS A 71 15.14 22.96 2.35
CA CYS A 71 13.78 22.80 2.88
C CYS A 71 13.14 21.49 2.40
N ILE A 72 13.37 21.12 1.14
CA ILE A 72 12.88 19.86 0.56
C ILE A 72 13.54 18.65 1.24
N GLU A 73 14.85 18.71 1.51
CA GLU A 73 15.57 17.66 2.25
C GLU A 73 14.98 17.43 3.65
N VAL A 74 14.77 18.52 4.40
CA VAL A 74 14.17 18.44 5.75
C VAL A 74 12.74 17.90 5.68
N LEU A 75 11.93 18.38 4.73
CA LEU A 75 10.56 17.90 4.56
C LEU A 75 10.52 16.41 4.22
N LYS A 76 11.30 15.98 3.22
CA LYS A 76 11.36 14.58 2.80
C LYS A 76 11.79 13.69 3.96
N THR A 77 12.85 14.07 4.66
CA THR A 77 13.35 13.31 5.82
C THR A 77 12.30 13.25 6.94
N SER A 78 11.57 14.34 7.19
CA SER A 78 10.51 14.37 8.21
C SER A 78 9.38 13.38 7.90
N PHE A 79 8.99 13.27 6.62
CA PHE A 79 7.99 12.27 6.20
C PHE A 79 8.52 10.84 6.31
N ASP A 80 9.77 10.60 5.88
CA ASP A 80 10.40 9.28 5.97
C ASP A 80 10.49 8.81 7.43
N MET A 81 10.82 9.70 8.37
CA MET A 81 10.85 9.40 9.80
C MET A 81 9.49 8.99 10.37
N GLU A 82 8.39 9.64 9.95
CA GLU A 82 7.05 9.25 10.39
C GLU A 82 6.68 7.85 9.87
N ILE A 83 7.04 7.56 8.62
CA ILE A 83 6.82 6.25 7.99
C ILE A 83 7.63 5.17 8.72
N ASP A 84 8.91 5.40 8.99
CA ASP A 84 9.79 4.45 9.67
C ASP A 84 9.31 4.15 11.09
N TYR A 85 8.87 5.18 11.82
CA TYR A 85 8.28 5.00 13.14
C TYR A 85 7.06 4.07 13.11
N LEU A 86 6.16 4.29 12.14
CA LEU A 86 4.98 3.44 11.96
C LEU A 86 5.38 2.02 11.53
N ALA A 87 6.29 1.89 10.56
CA ALA A 87 6.74 0.61 10.03
C ALA A 87 7.41 -0.26 11.11
N GLY A 88 8.22 0.33 11.98
CA GLY A 88 8.87 -0.38 13.10
C GLY A 88 7.86 -0.96 14.09
N SER A 89 6.75 -0.26 14.36
CA SER A 89 5.68 -0.76 15.24
C SER A 89 4.89 -1.91 14.59
N LEU A 90 4.61 -1.81 13.30
CA LEU A 90 3.83 -2.79 12.54
C LEU A 90 4.61 -4.07 12.27
N GLY A 91 5.89 -3.96 11.89
CA GLY A 91 6.76 -5.12 11.66
C GLY A 91 6.85 -6.02 12.89
N LYS A 92 6.90 -5.41 14.09
CA LYS A 92 6.86 -6.13 15.37
C LYS A 92 5.51 -6.81 15.59
N LEU A 93 4.40 -6.12 15.36
CA LEU A 93 3.06 -6.70 15.51
C LEU A 93 2.82 -7.86 14.54
N SER A 94 3.22 -7.71 13.27
CA SER A 94 3.09 -8.78 12.28
C SER A 94 3.96 -9.98 12.63
N GLY A 95 5.19 -9.75 13.09
CA GLY A 95 6.09 -10.82 13.53
C GLY A 95 5.57 -11.57 14.76
N LEU A 96 4.88 -10.88 15.68
CA LEU A 96 4.26 -11.51 16.84
C LEU A 96 3.01 -12.33 16.46
N MET A 97 2.16 -11.79 15.59
CA MET A 97 0.90 -12.43 15.18
C MET A 97 1.11 -13.61 14.23
N TYR A 98 2.12 -13.52 13.36
CA TYR A 98 2.44 -14.53 12.36
C TYR A 98 3.96 -14.78 12.33
N PRO A 99 4.53 -15.43 13.36
CA PRO A 99 5.96 -15.72 13.40
C PRO A 99 6.40 -16.67 12.28
N ASP A 100 5.49 -17.51 11.82
CA ASP A 100 5.67 -18.42 10.68
C ASP A 100 5.29 -17.79 9.34
N TRP A 101 5.24 -16.45 9.21
CA TRP A 101 4.78 -15.77 8.00
C TRP A 101 5.37 -16.41 6.74
N PHE A 102 6.69 -16.45 6.59
CA PHE A 102 7.34 -16.96 5.37
C PHE A 102 7.29 -18.49 5.17
N THR A 103 7.01 -19.26 6.22
CA THR A 103 7.09 -20.73 6.20
C THR A 103 5.74 -21.43 6.36
N GLY A 104 4.71 -20.66 6.69
CA GLY A 104 3.38 -21.14 7.03
C GLY A 104 2.65 -21.80 5.85
N LEU A 105 1.69 -22.66 6.20
CA LEU A 105 0.86 -23.37 5.23
C LEU A 105 0.00 -22.43 4.37
N GLU A 106 -0.37 -21.27 4.91
CA GLU A 106 -1.15 -20.26 4.18
C GLU A 106 -0.33 -19.62 3.05
N ILE A 107 0.97 -19.36 3.25
CA ILE A 107 1.83 -18.82 2.19
C ILE A 107 2.09 -19.86 1.10
N LYS A 108 2.31 -21.13 1.47
CA LYS A 108 2.46 -22.21 0.47
C LYS A 108 1.21 -22.34 -0.41
N GLU A 109 0.02 -22.27 0.20
CA GLU A 109 -1.26 -22.27 -0.51
C GLU A 109 -1.43 -21.02 -1.38
N ASP A 110 -1.00 -19.84 -0.92
CA ASP A 110 -1.06 -18.60 -1.72
C ASP A 110 -0.17 -18.69 -2.96
N GLN A 111 1.08 -19.14 -2.79
CA GLN A 111 2.02 -19.34 -3.89
C GLN A 111 1.49 -20.35 -4.89
N GLN A 112 1.03 -21.52 -4.41
CA GLN A 112 0.49 -22.56 -5.28
C GLN A 112 -0.75 -22.08 -6.04
N ALA A 113 -1.70 -21.43 -5.34
CA ALA A 113 -2.91 -20.91 -5.98
C ALA A 113 -2.59 -19.82 -7.03
N PHE A 114 -1.56 -19.01 -6.79
CA PHE A 114 -1.08 -18.02 -7.75
C PHE A 114 -0.51 -18.68 -9.02
N PHE A 115 0.36 -19.69 -8.87
CA PHE A 115 0.90 -20.44 -10.01
C PHE A 115 -0.17 -21.21 -10.79
N GLU A 116 -1.13 -21.80 -10.08
CA GLU A 116 -2.26 -22.54 -10.66
C GLU A 116 -3.39 -21.63 -11.15
N LYS A 117 -3.26 -20.29 -11.01
CA LYS A 117 -4.27 -19.27 -11.38
C LYS A 117 -5.68 -19.56 -10.83
N ARG A 118 -5.75 -20.19 -9.66
CA ARG A 118 -7.01 -20.53 -8.97
C ARG A 118 -7.24 -19.63 -7.77
N LYS A 119 -8.46 -19.68 -7.22
CA LYS A 119 -8.72 -19.04 -5.93
C LYS A 119 -8.04 -19.83 -4.79
N PRO A 120 -7.29 -19.16 -3.91
CA PRO A 120 -6.67 -19.81 -2.74
C PRO A 120 -7.73 -20.25 -1.72
N ARG A 121 -7.44 -21.32 -0.98
CA ARG A 121 -8.35 -21.96 -0.01
C ARG A 121 -7.82 -21.83 1.42
N PHE A 122 -7.67 -20.59 1.89
CA PHE A 122 -7.07 -20.30 3.21
C PHE A 122 -7.76 -20.96 4.40
N TRP A 123 -9.10 -21.04 4.41
CA TRP A 123 -9.85 -21.61 5.53
C TRP A 123 -9.58 -23.10 5.77
N LYS A 124 -9.24 -23.88 4.73
CA LYS A 124 -8.87 -25.30 4.92
C LYS A 124 -7.52 -25.45 5.63
N SER A 125 -6.59 -24.54 5.36
CA SER A 125 -5.27 -24.52 6.01
C SER A 125 -5.36 -24.03 7.46
N ARG A 126 -6.26 -23.08 7.74
CA ARG A 126 -6.44 -22.52 9.08
C ARG A 126 -7.10 -23.48 10.08
N ILE A 127 -8.09 -24.27 9.64
CA ILE A 127 -8.73 -25.30 10.48
C ILE A 127 -7.72 -26.37 10.90
N LYS A 128 -6.70 -26.65 10.09
CA LYS A 128 -5.63 -27.62 10.43
C LYS A 128 -4.59 -27.06 11.41
N LYS A 129 -4.55 -25.74 11.63
CA LYS A 129 -3.60 -25.06 12.52
C LYS A 129 -4.17 -24.87 13.94
N LEU A 130 -5.49 -25.01 14.11
CA LEU A 130 -6.20 -25.03 15.40
C LEU A 130 -6.23 -26.47 15.95
#